data_AF-A0A535BXL3-F1
#
_entry.id   AF-A0A535BXL3-F1
#
_cell.length_a   1.000
_cell.length_b   1.000
_cell.length_c   1.000
_cell.angle_alpha   90.00
_cell.angle_beta   90.00
_cell.angle_gamma   90.00
#
_symmetry.space_group_name_H-M   'P 1'
#
loop_
_entity.id
_entity.type
_entity.pdbx_description
1 polymer ?
#
loop_
_entity_poly.entity_id
_entity_poly.type
_entity_poly.pdbx_seq_one_letter_code
_entity_poly.pdbx_strand_id
1 'polypeptide(L)'
;MLVIGGSLGSSIGFAVGEPIRRKILRTGIHTSTDSVAGAALSAFAVLLMCWFLGLSFSRGPSVEIAQQIQRSVLLRGLDTIAPRPPPFLASVQQVLAGVQFPPVFAGLEPTLPGALPVPASVDTPGVNHAAQSVVKVASLGCGGIVTGSGFPVGGGYIVTNAHVVSGTSSHTIQKPDGSTMRATVVLFDPERDVAVLYVPGYSVAGLTFGSARRGTEGAVIGYPGGLSEKVVAAVVDGSVAAQGRDIFNQNLVTRQIFVLQASVHPGNSGGPLIDMQGHVLGMVFATSASDPNQAYALTDDEIAPDIRDAEANPTPRDTSHYECAA
;
A
#
# COMPACT_ATOMS: atom_id res chain seq x y z
N MET A 1 23.94 13.87 -0.39
CA MET A 1 22.82 14.46 -1.14
C MET A 1 22.05 15.56 -0.39
N LEU A 2 21.84 15.47 0.93
CA LEU A 2 21.15 16.53 1.71
C LEU A 2 21.80 17.92 1.58
N VAL A 3 23.14 17.98 1.55
CA VAL A 3 23.90 19.25 1.44
C VAL A 3 23.73 19.90 0.06
N ILE A 4 23.51 19.10 -1.00
CA ILE A 4 23.31 19.59 -2.37
C ILE A 4 21.85 20.07 -2.56
N GLY A 5 20.88 19.40 -1.94
CA GLY A 5 19.48 19.85 -1.94
C GLY A 5 19.28 21.16 -1.17
N GLY A 6 19.96 21.31 -0.01
CA GLY A 6 19.89 22.53 0.79
C GLY A 6 20.50 23.76 0.10
N SER A 7 21.57 23.58 -0.67
CA SER A 7 22.22 24.67 -1.42
C SER A 7 21.47 25.07 -2.69
N LEU A 8 20.79 24.13 -3.36
CA LEU A 8 19.91 24.44 -4.48
C LEU A 8 18.67 25.22 -4.01
N GLY A 9 18.06 24.80 -2.90
CA GLY A 9 16.88 25.46 -2.33
C GLY A 9 17.16 26.89 -1.86
N SER A 10 18.30 27.12 -1.21
CA SER A 10 18.70 28.47 -0.79
C SER A 10 19.05 29.38 -1.99
N SER A 11 19.63 28.83 -3.05
CA SER A 11 19.95 29.57 -4.27
C SER A 11 18.69 29.98 -5.06
N ILE A 12 17.70 29.09 -5.16
CA ILE A 12 16.40 29.39 -5.79
C ILE A 12 15.63 30.41 -4.94
N GLY A 13 15.61 30.22 -3.61
CA GLY A 13 14.97 31.16 -2.69
C GLY A 13 15.55 32.57 -2.76
N PHE A 14 16.88 32.69 -2.88
CA PHE A 14 17.55 33.97 -3.06
C PHE A 14 17.27 34.58 -4.44
N ALA A 15 17.35 33.78 -5.51
CA ALA A 15 17.12 34.24 -6.89
C ALA A 15 15.69 34.77 -7.10
N VAL A 16 14.69 34.16 -6.44
CA VAL A 16 13.28 34.57 -6.53
C VAL A 16 12.94 35.68 -5.51
N GLY A 17 13.56 35.68 -4.32
CA GLY A 17 13.26 36.65 -3.26
C GLY A 17 13.89 38.03 -3.49
N GLU A 18 15.08 38.09 -4.07
CA GLU A 18 15.87 39.30 -4.27
C GLU A 18 15.19 40.34 -5.22
N PRO A 19 14.57 39.97 -6.36
CA PRO A 19 13.84 40.89 -7.22
C PRO A 19 12.57 41.44 -6.57
N ILE A 20 11.85 40.60 -5.82
CA ILE A 20 10.62 40.96 -5.12
C ILE A 20 10.94 41.96 -4.00
N ARG A 21 11.96 41.65 -3.20
CA ARG A 21 12.48 42.53 -2.14
C ARG A 21 12.90 43.90 -2.68
N ARG A 22 13.63 43.96 -3.80
CA ARG A 22 14.01 45.24 -4.43
C ARG A 22 12.83 46.04 -4.96
N LYS A 23 11.76 45.38 -5.42
CA LYS A 23 10.56 46.05 -5.93
C LYS A 23 9.70 46.64 -4.80
N ILE A 24 9.57 45.91 -3.69
CA ILE A 24 8.85 46.35 -2.47
C ILE A 24 9.57 47.54 -1.81
N LEU A 25 10.89 47.45 -1.65
CA LEU A 25 11.71 48.54 -1.07
C LEU A 25 11.65 49.84 -1.90
N ARG A 26 11.35 49.75 -3.21
CA ARG A 26 11.18 50.92 -4.08
C ARG A 26 9.79 51.56 -4.02
N THR A 27 8.77 50.87 -3.51
CA THR A 27 7.37 51.35 -3.54
C THR A 27 6.94 52.05 -2.25
N GLY A 28 7.78 52.09 -1.21
CA GLY A 28 7.55 52.91 -0.01
C GLY A 28 6.32 52.50 0.82
N ILE A 29 5.88 51.25 0.73
CA ILE A 29 4.75 50.72 1.50
C ILE A 29 5.19 50.63 2.98
N HIS A 30 4.41 51.22 3.88
CA HIS A 30 4.74 51.38 5.30
C HIS A 30 5.10 50.05 6.02
N THR A 31 6.05 50.15 6.95
CA THR A 31 6.80 49.07 7.61
C THR A 31 5.97 48.08 8.46
N SER A 32 4.80 48.49 8.96
CA SER A 32 3.97 47.61 9.81
C SER A 32 3.18 46.58 9.01
N THR A 33 2.68 46.93 7.82
CA THR A 33 1.94 45.97 6.97
C THR A 33 2.88 44.98 6.29
N ASP A 34 4.08 45.43 5.91
CA ASP A 34 5.12 44.60 5.32
C ASP A 34 5.68 43.58 6.32
N SER A 35 5.90 43.99 7.57
CA SER A 35 6.36 43.08 8.63
C SER A 35 5.33 42.02 9.02
N VAL A 36 4.05 42.39 9.11
CA VAL A 36 2.96 41.42 9.36
C VAL A 36 2.80 40.44 8.18
N ALA A 37 2.83 40.94 6.93
CA ALA A 37 2.76 40.09 5.74
C ALA A 37 3.97 39.15 5.62
N GLY A 38 5.18 39.66 5.88
CA GLY A 38 6.41 38.88 5.89
C GLY A 38 6.44 37.82 6.99
N ALA A 39 5.93 38.14 8.19
CA ALA A 39 5.79 37.19 9.28
C ALA A 39 4.78 36.09 8.93
N ALA A 40 3.63 36.44 8.36
CA ALA A 40 2.62 35.48 7.91
C ALA A 40 3.15 34.54 6.82
N LEU A 41 3.86 35.08 5.82
CA LEU A 41 4.49 34.29 4.74
C LEU A 41 5.55 33.33 5.31
N SER A 42 6.36 33.81 6.24
CA SER A 42 7.42 33.01 6.89
C SER A 42 6.82 31.90 7.75
N ALA A 43 5.76 32.19 8.51
CA ALA A 43 5.01 31.20 9.27
C ALA A 43 4.41 30.13 8.34
N PHE A 44 3.81 30.54 7.23
CA PHE A 44 3.28 29.61 6.22
C PHE A 44 4.38 28.72 5.61
N ALA A 45 5.53 29.30 5.24
CA ALA A 45 6.66 28.55 4.70
C ALA A 45 7.20 27.52 5.71
N VAL A 46 7.29 27.89 6.99
CA VAL A 46 7.70 26.97 8.06
C VAL A 46 6.68 25.83 8.22
N LEU A 47 5.38 26.14 8.23
CA LEU A 47 4.33 25.11 8.34
C LEU A 47 4.35 24.13 7.16
N LEU A 48 4.55 24.63 5.93
CA LEU A 48 4.72 23.77 4.75
C LEU A 48 5.96 22.89 4.86
N MET A 49 7.08 23.44 5.34
CA MET A 49 8.31 22.67 5.55
C MET A 49 8.11 21.60 6.63
N CYS A 50 7.45 21.94 7.73
CA CYS A 50 7.11 20.98 8.79
C CYS A 50 6.19 19.87 8.27
N TRP A 51 5.18 20.20 7.46
CA TRP A 51 4.31 19.21 6.83
C TRP A 51 5.10 18.29 5.88
N PHE A 52 5.93 18.86 5.00
CA PHE A 52 6.75 18.10 4.04
C PHE A 52 7.74 17.17 4.74
N LEU A 53 8.48 17.68 5.73
CA LEU A 53 9.40 16.87 6.53
C LEU A 53 8.65 15.81 7.34
N GLY A 54 7.51 16.19 7.94
CA GLY A 54 6.64 15.28 8.66
C GLY A 54 6.23 14.10 7.79
N LEU A 55 5.70 14.34 6.58
CA LEU A 55 5.38 13.27 5.65
C LEU A 55 6.62 12.45 5.27
N SER A 56 7.75 13.10 4.97
CA SER A 56 9.00 12.41 4.59
C SER A 56 9.48 11.42 5.67
N PHE A 57 9.32 11.77 6.94
CA PHE A 57 9.74 10.93 8.07
C PHE A 57 8.61 10.07 8.67
N SER A 58 7.36 10.27 8.26
CA SER A 58 6.21 9.44 8.70
C SER A 58 6.35 7.97 8.35
N ARG A 59 7.28 7.64 7.45
CA ARG A 59 7.65 6.30 7.00
C ARG A 59 9.16 6.05 7.10
N GLY A 60 9.86 6.86 7.89
CA GLY A 60 11.30 6.76 8.04
C GLY A 60 11.73 5.43 8.69
N PRO A 61 13.04 5.18 8.78
CA PRO A 61 13.59 3.90 9.22
C PRO A 61 13.31 3.55 10.69
N SER A 62 12.81 4.50 11.49
CA SER A 62 12.46 4.28 12.90
C SER A 62 10.95 4.36 13.11
N VAL A 63 10.37 3.25 13.57
CA VAL A 63 8.94 3.11 13.90
C VAL A 63 8.52 4.14 14.94
N GLU A 64 9.38 4.47 15.91
CA GLU A 64 9.08 5.43 16.97
C GLU A 64 8.84 6.84 16.41
N ILE A 65 9.66 7.28 15.45
CA ILE A 65 9.49 8.59 14.79
C ILE A 65 8.22 8.59 13.95
N ALA A 66 7.97 7.51 13.20
CA ALA A 66 6.74 7.35 12.42
C ALA A 66 5.50 7.48 13.33
N GLN A 67 5.47 6.78 14.47
CA GLN A 67 4.37 6.86 15.44
C GLN A 67 4.19 8.26 16.03
N GLN A 68 5.28 8.96 16.37
CA GLN A 68 5.20 10.33 16.86
C GLN A 68 4.62 11.30 15.83
N ILE A 69 5.02 11.15 14.56
CA ILE A 69 4.51 11.96 13.45
C ILE A 69 3.03 11.67 13.22
N GLN A 70 2.64 10.39 13.15
CA GLN A 70 1.25 9.97 12.97
C GLN A 70 0.37 10.51 14.11
N ARG A 71 0.86 10.55 15.36
CA ARG A 71 0.09 11.07 16.51
C ARG A 71 0.08 12.60 16.64
N SER A 72 0.82 13.33 15.79
CA SER A 72 0.93 14.79 15.89
C SER A 72 -0.36 15.49 15.46
N VAL A 73 -1.00 16.20 16.38
CA VAL A 73 -2.21 17.02 16.11
C VAL A 73 -1.91 18.11 15.09
N LEU A 74 -0.74 18.75 15.21
CA LEU A 74 -0.33 19.82 14.29
C LEU A 74 -0.15 19.29 12.86
N LEU A 75 0.57 18.18 12.69
CA LEU A 75 0.83 17.62 11.36
C LEU A 75 -0.45 17.08 10.73
N ARG A 76 -1.36 16.47 11.50
CA ARG A 76 -2.69 16.08 10.98
C ARG A 76 -3.51 17.29 10.56
N GLY A 77 -3.56 18.34 11.39
CA GLY A 77 -4.25 19.58 11.03
C GLY A 77 -3.72 20.17 9.74
N LEU A 78 -2.39 20.20 9.59
CA LEU A 78 -1.74 20.64 8.35
C LEU A 78 -2.06 19.71 7.17
N ASP A 79 -2.00 18.39 7.34
CA ASP A 79 -2.24 17.41 6.28
C ASP A 79 -3.67 17.51 5.69
N THR A 80 -4.65 17.91 6.50
CA THR A 80 -6.03 18.10 6.01
C THR A 80 -6.20 19.30 5.06
N ILE A 81 -5.32 20.29 5.14
CA ILE A 81 -5.39 21.54 4.36
C ILE A 81 -4.31 21.59 3.28
N ALA A 82 -3.21 20.87 3.49
CA ALA A 82 -2.06 20.86 2.60
C ALA A 82 -2.41 20.27 1.22
N PRO A 83 -1.73 20.72 0.14
CA PRO A 83 -1.88 20.11 -1.16
C PRO A 83 -1.42 18.66 -1.14
N ARG A 84 -1.90 17.84 -2.07
CA ARG A 84 -1.45 16.46 -2.16
C ARG A 84 0.06 16.40 -2.46
N PRO A 85 0.80 15.53 -1.77
CA PRO A 85 2.25 15.49 -1.92
C PRO A 85 2.64 15.09 -3.34
N PRO A 86 3.67 15.74 -3.93
CA PRO A 86 4.13 15.43 -5.27
C PRO A 86 4.64 13.98 -5.40
N PRO A 87 4.57 13.37 -6.59
CA PRO A 87 4.92 11.96 -6.80
C PRO A 87 6.32 11.56 -6.30
N PHE A 88 7.32 12.42 -6.52
CA PHE A 88 8.71 12.14 -6.15
C PHE A 88 8.90 11.91 -4.63
N LEU A 89 8.00 12.42 -3.78
CA LEU A 89 8.08 12.20 -2.34
C LEU A 89 7.91 10.74 -1.96
N ALA A 90 7.03 10.01 -2.66
CA ALA A 90 6.82 8.59 -2.42
C ALA A 90 8.12 7.80 -2.70
N SER A 91 8.82 8.13 -3.79
CA SER A 91 10.10 7.53 -4.14
C SER A 91 11.18 7.80 -3.08
N VAL A 92 11.24 9.03 -2.55
CA VAL A 92 12.19 9.37 -1.48
C VAL A 92 11.87 8.61 -0.19
N GLN A 93 10.58 8.54 0.18
CA GLN A 93 10.14 7.80 1.37
C GLN A 93 10.51 6.32 1.28
N GLN A 94 10.30 5.68 0.14
CA GLN A 94 10.61 4.26 -0.05
C GLN A 94 12.10 3.95 0.14
N VAL A 95 12.98 4.79 -0.44
CA VAL A 95 14.43 4.69 -0.27
C VAL A 95 14.84 4.86 1.20
N LEU A 96 14.19 5.79 1.92
CA LEU A 96 14.47 6.03 3.33
C LEU A 96 13.93 4.92 4.25
N ALA A 97 12.78 4.35 3.91
CA ALA A 97 12.10 3.33 4.69
C ALA A 97 12.81 1.98 4.58
N GLY A 98 13.43 1.70 3.42
CA GLY A 98 13.99 0.37 3.13
C GLY A 98 12.91 -0.73 3.04
N VAL A 99 11.65 -0.34 2.86
CA VAL A 99 10.49 -1.23 2.85
C VAL A 99 10.08 -1.51 1.40
N GLN A 100 9.69 -2.75 1.11
CA GLN A 100 9.28 -3.22 -0.22
C GLN A 100 7.76 -3.13 -0.47
N PHE A 101 7.00 -2.46 0.41
CA PHE A 101 5.55 -2.32 0.23
C PHE A 101 5.20 -0.97 -0.41
N PRO A 102 4.24 -0.95 -1.36
CA PRO A 102 3.74 0.29 -1.92
C PRO A 102 3.00 1.10 -0.86
N PRO A 103 3.12 2.45 -0.87
CA PRO A 103 2.47 3.30 0.11
C PRO A 103 0.94 3.30 -0.06
N VAL A 104 0.22 2.88 0.99
CA VAL A 104 -1.25 2.85 0.98
C VAL A 104 -1.88 4.23 0.94
N PHE A 105 -1.29 5.20 1.64
CA PHE A 105 -1.84 6.54 1.78
C PHE A 105 -0.96 7.56 1.07
N ALA A 106 -1.55 8.61 0.51
CA ALA A 106 -0.77 9.75 0.03
C ALA A 106 -0.30 10.63 1.20
N GLY A 107 -1.07 10.69 2.28
CA GLY A 107 -0.77 11.46 3.50
C GLY A 107 -0.58 10.59 4.73
N LEU A 108 -1.01 11.10 5.89
CA LEU A 108 -0.97 10.37 7.15
C LEU A 108 -2.00 9.22 7.19
N GLU A 109 -1.73 8.23 8.04
CA GLU A 109 -2.63 7.09 8.22
C GLU A 109 -3.89 7.52 9.00
N PRO A 110 -5.08 6.98 8.65
CA PRO A 110 -6.32 7.35 9.32
C PRO A 110 -6.32 6.89 10.78
N THR A 111 -6.89 7.70 11.67
CA THR A 111 -7.11 7.30 13.07
C THR A 111 -8.34 6.41 13.17
N LEU A 112 -8.18 5.22 13.74
CA LEU A 112 -9.29 4.33 14.08
C LEU A 112 -9.64 4.40 15.58
N PRO A 113 -10.83 3.93 16.00
CA PRO A 113 -11.29 3.96 17.40
C PRO A 113 -10.45 3.18 18.42
N GLY A 114 -9.28 2.66 18.02
CA GLY A 114 -8.34 1.90 18.84
C GLY A 114 -8.20 0.47 18.35
N ALA A 115 -6.96 -0.04 18.38
CA ALA A 115 -6.62 -1.39 17.95
C ALA A 115 -7.44 -2.44 18.71
N LEU A 116 -8.00 -3.39 17.97
CA LEU A 116 -8.70 -4.55 18.53
C LEU A 116 -7.70 -5.66 18.88
N PRO A 117 -7.98 -6.46 19.94
CA PRO A 117 -7.16 -7.63 20.24
C PRO A 117 -7.28 -8.66 19.12
N VAL A 118 -6.16 -9.21 18.68
CA VAL A 118 -6.15 -10.35 17.76
C VAL A 118 -6.66 -11.61 18.47
N PRO A 119 -7.38 -12.50 17.77
CA PRO A 119 -7.88 -13.74 18.37
C PRO A 119 -6.71 -14.63 18.81
N ALA A 120 -6.88 -15.30 19.95
CA ALA A 120 -5.84 -16.18 20.52
C ALA A 120 -5.60 -17.44 19.68
N SER A 121 -6.60 -17.87 18.92
CA SER A 121 -6.51 -19.00 17.99
C SER A 121 -7.37 -18.75 16.77
N VAL A 122 -6.89 -19.23 15.63
CA VAL A 122 -7.59 -19.27 14.34
C VAL A 122 -7.67 -20.69 13.79
N ASP A 123 -7.33 -21.69 14.61
CA ASP A 123 -7.36 -23.11 14.24
C ASP A 123 -8.81 -23.61 14.19
N THR A 124 -9.43 -23.40 13.03
CA THR A 124 -10.80 -23.80 12.74
C THR A 124 -10.83 -24.64 11.47
N PRO A 125 -11.84 -25.52 11.30
CA PRO A 125 -11.98 -26.29 10.06
C PRO A 125 -12.05 -25.40 8.81
N GLY A 126 -12.71 -24.24 8.90
CA GLY A 126 -12.82 -23.29 7.78
C GLY A 126 -11.48 -22.69 7.38
N VAL A 127 -10.72 -22.18 8.36
CA VAL A 127 -9.38 -21.62 8.13
C VAL A 127 -8.42 -22.68 7.58
N ASN A 128 -8.42 -23.87 8.16
CA ASN A 128 -7.55 -24.97 7.70
C ASN A 128 -7.89 -25.44 6.29
N HIS A 129 -9.17 -25.45 5.93
CA HIS A 129 -9.60 -25.77 4.57
C HIS A 129 -9.17 -24.70 3.55
N ALA A 130 -9.36 -23.43 3.90
CA ALA A 130 -8.92 -22.32 3.06
C ALA A 130 -7.39 -22.35 2.83
N ALA A 131 -6.61 -22.61 3.88
CA ALA A 131 -5.15 -22.70 3.80
C ALA A 131 -4.67 -23.70 2.74
N GLN A 132 -5.32 -24.86 2.63
CA GLN A 132 -4.98 -25.88 1.61
C GLN A 132 -5.15 -25.40 0.15
N SER A 133 -5.82 -24.27 -0.06
CA SER A 133 -6.08 -23.69 -1.38
C SER A 133 -5.20 -22.48 -1.70
N VAL A 134 -4.56 -21.86 -0.71
CA VAL A 134 -3.73 -20.67 -0.91
C VAL A 134 -2.41 -21.07 -1.53
N VAL A 135 -2.00 -20.34 -2.57
CA VAL A 135 -0.79 -20.65 -3.35
C VAL A 135 0.26 -19.56 -3.17
N LYS A 136 1.53 -19.95 -3.31
CA LYS A 136 2.60 -18.97 -3.50
C LYS A 136 2.67 -18.59 -4.97
N VAL A 137 2.68 -17.30 -5.26
CA VAL A 137 2.93 -16.76 -6.60
C VAL A 137 4.41 -16.41 -6.70
N ALA A 138 5.07 -16.87 -7.76
CA ALA A 138 6.46 -16.56 -8.03
C ALA A 138 6.64 -16.13 -9.50
N SER A 139 7.24 -14.96 -9.69
CA SER A 139 7.45 -14.33 -10.99
C SER A 139 8.92 -13.92 -11.17
N LEU A 140 9.44 -14.01 -12.41
CA LEU A 140 10.85 -13.70 -12.71
C LEU A 140 10.99 -12.31 -13.34
N GLY A 141 11.70 -11.40 -12.68
CA GLY A 141 11.93 -10.05 -13.19
C GLY A 141 12.54 -9.14 -12.12
N CYS A 142 12.69 -7.85 -12.42
CA CYS A 142 13.16 -6.88 -11.42
C CYS A 142 14.48 -7.22 -10.71
N GLY A 143 15.39 -7.92 -11.40
CA GLY A 143 16.68 -8.35 -10.84
C GLY A 143 16.63 -9.64 -10.00
N GLY A 144 15.49 -10.35 -9.93
CA GLY A 144 15.39 -11.60 -9.19
C GLY A 144 14.03 -12.31 -9.33
N ILE A 145 13.64 -13.02 -8.27
CA ILE A 145 12.31 -13.64 -8.16
C ILE A 145 11.47 -12.75 -7.25
N VAL A 146 10.32 -12.31 -7.76
CA VAL A 146 9.28 -11.64 -6.98
C VAL A 146 8.31 -12.71 -6.47
N THR A 147 8.03 -12.69 -5.17
CA THR A 147 7.13 -13.67 -4.55
C THR A 147 6.00 -12.99 -3.81
N GLY A 148 4.82 -13.57 -3.90
CA GLY A 148 3.63 -13.19 -3.17
C GLY A 148 2.76 -14.41 -2.89
N SER A 149 1.51 -14.15 -2.55
CA SER A 149 0.48 -15.13 -2.28
C SER A 149 -0.67 -14.94 -3.28
N GLY A 150 -1.52 -15.95 -3.41
CA GLY A 150 -2.74 -15.87 -4.21
C GLY A 150 -3.73 -16.95 -3.78
N PHE A 151 -4.98 -16.79 -4.17
CA PHE A 151 -6.04 -17.75 -3.84
C PHE A 151 -6.99 -18.00 -5.01
N PRO A 152 -7.56 -19.20 -5.13
CA PRO A 152 -8.47 -19.54 -6.22
C PRO A 152 -9.80 -18.83 -6.09
N VAL A 153 -10.33 -18.38 -7.23
CA VAL A 153 -11.72 -17.91 -7.38
C VAL A 153 -12.56 -18.87 -8.24
N GLY A 154 -11.96 -19.98 -8.68
CA GLY A 154 -12.60 -21.02 -9.49
C GLY A 154 -12.18 -20.95 -10.95
N GLY A 155 -12.57 -21.94 -11.76
CA GLY A 155 -12.32 -21.93 -13.21
C GLY A 155 -10.85 -21.93 -13.65
N GLY A 156 -9.91 -22.22 -12.74
CA GLY A 156 -8.47 -22.08 -12.99
C GLY A 156 -7.91 -20.68 -12.78
N TYR A 157 -8.71 -19.76 -12.23
CA TYR A 157 -8.31 -18.39 -11.92
C TYR A 157 -7.82 -18.23 -10.48
N ILE A 158 -6.76 -17.45 -10.32
CA ILE A 158 -6.13 -17.12 -9.04
C ILE A 158 -5.96 -15.62 -8.96
N VAL A 159 -6.43 -15.02 -7.87
CA VAL A 159 -6.27 -13.58 -7.62
C VAL A 159 -5.00 -13.36 -6.81
N THR A 160 -4.28 -12.29 -7.12
CA THR A 160 -3.09 -11.83 -6.40
C THR A 160 -2.98 -10.30 -6.56
N ASN A 161 -1.93 -9.68 -5.99
CA ASN A 161 -1.67 -8.27 -6.22
C ASN A 161 -0.97 -8.02 -7.57
N ALA A 162 -1.26 -6.88 -8.19
CA ALA A 162 -0.60 -6.47 -9.43
C ALA A 162 0.92 -6.27 -9.22
N HIS A 163 1.34 -5.73 -8.07
CA HIS A 163 2.76 -5.55 -7.78
C HIS A 163 3.56 -6.86 -7.69
N VAL A 164 2.90 -8.01 -7.44
CA VAL A 164 3.55 -9.34 -7.42
C VAL A 164 3.95 -9.82 -8.82
N VAL A 165 3.33 -9.26 -9.87
CA VAL A 165 3.57 -9.63 -11.27
C VAL A 165 4.09 -8.47 -12.13
N SER A 166 4.12 -7.24 -11.63
CA SER A 166 4.61 -6.07 -12.35
C SER A 166 6.10 -6.14 -12.67
N GLY A 167 6.50 -5.81 -13.90
CA GLY A 167 7.89 -5.82 -14.34
C GLY A 167 8.52 -7.21 -14.38
N THR A 168 7.67 -8.25 -14.39
CA THR A 168 8.10 -9.64 -14.39
C THR A 168 7.54 -10.40 -15.58
N SER A 169 8.24 -11.47 -15.92
CA SER A 169 7.90 -12.48 -16.91
C SER A 169 7.82 -13.84 -16.22
N SER A 170 7.32 -14.86 -16.92
CA SER A 170 7.35 -16.26 -16.47
C SER A 170 6.76 -16.46 -15.07
N HIS A 171 5.42 -16.43 -14.98
CA HIS A 171 4.71 -16.59 -13.72
C HIS A 171 4.45 -18.07 -13.41
N THR A 172 4.63 -18.42 -12.14
CA THR A 172 4.31 -19.75 -11.62
C THR A 172 3.54 -19.63 -10.32
N ILE A 173 2.68 -20.61 -10.06
CA ILE A 173 2.13 -20.84 -8.74
C ILE A 173 2.77 -22.08 -8.12
N GLN A 174 2.94 -22.08 -6.82
CA GLN A 174 3.31 -23.24 -6.02
C GLN A 174 2.18 -23.55 -5.05
N LYS A 175 1.65 -24.77 -5.12
CA LYS A 175 0.63 -25.29 -4.21
C LYS A 175 1.24 -25.62 -2.84
N PRO A 176 0.42 -25.79 -1.78
CA PRO A 176 0.91 -26.21 -0.47
C PRO A 176 1.68 -27.55 -0.48
N ASP A 177 1.38 -28.45 -1.43
CA ASP A 177 2.11 -29.71 -1.64
C ASP A 177 3.52 -29.52 -2.28
N GLY A 178 3.89 -28.28 -2.61
CA GLY A 178 5.17 -27.90 -3.20
C GLY A 178 5.23 -27.99 -4.73
N SER A 179 4.24 -28.60 -5.38
CA SER A 179 4.21 -28.71 -6.83
C SER A 179 3.87 -27.37 -7.49
N THR A 180 4.47 -27.15 -8.67
CA THR A 180 4.41 -25.87 -9.37
C THR A 180 3.66 -25.97 -10.70
N MET A 181 2.98 -24.89 -11.06
CA MET A 181 2.25 -24.79 -12.33
C MET A 181 2.53 -23.44 -12.98
N ARG A 182 2.59 -23.41 -14.31
CA ARG A 182 2.70 -22.16 -15.06
C ARG A 182 1.40 -21.39 -15.03
N ALA A 183 1.51 -20.09 -14.87
CA ALA A 183 0.39 -19.16 -14.83
C ALA A 183 0.56 -18.08 -15.91
N THR A 184 -0.57 -17.57 -16.41
CA THR A 184 -0.61 -16.44 -17.34
C THR A 184 -1.42 -15.32 -16.72
N VAL A 185 -0.89 -14.11 -16.67
CA VAL A 185 -1.65 -12.94 -16.24
C VAL A 185 -2.74 -12.67 -17.28
N VAL A 186 -4.00 -12.65 -16.87
CA VAL A 186 -5.15 -12.37 -17.75
C VAL A 186 -5.84 -11.05 -17.43
N LEU A 187 -5.57 -10.49 -16.25
CA LEU A 187 -5.94 -9.15 -15.86
C LEU A 187 -4.84 -8.53 -14.98
N PHE A 188 -4.62 -7.24 -15.18
CA PHE A 188 -3.64 -6.44 -14.45
C PHE A 188 -4.21 -5.03 -14.25
N ASP A 189 -4.60 -4.71 -13.03
CA ASP A 189 -5.06 -3.39 -12.59
C ASP A 189 -4.00 -2.75 -11.66
N PRO A 190 -3.17 -1.82 -12.16
CA PRO A 190 -2.17 -1.13 -11.36
C PRO A 190 -2.76 -0.07 -10.42
N GLU A 191 -3.98 0.41 -10.69
CA GLU A 191 -4.66 1.40 -9.86
C GLU A 191 -5.20 0.74 -8.60
N ARG A 192 -5.85 -0.43 -8.71
CA ARG A 192 -6.36 -1.19 -7.55
C ARG A 192 -5.33 -2.09 -6.89
N ASP A 193 -4.21 -2.36 -7.57
CA ASP A 193 -3.22 -3.36 -7.18
C ASP A 193 -3.78 -4.79 -7.21
N VAL A 194 -4.51 -5.13 -8.28
CA VAL A 194 -5.13 -6.44 -8.48
C VAL A 194 -4.62 -7.08 -9.77
N ALA A 195 -4.27 -8.35 -9.71
CA ALA A 195 -4.01 -9.16 -10.88
C ALA A 195 -4.76 -10.49 -10.77
N VAL A 196 -5.18 -11.01 -11.93
CA VAL A 196 -5.78 -12.33 -12.05
C VAL A 196 -4.91 -13.17 -12.96
N LEU A 197 -4.55 -14.36 -12.46
CA LEU A 197 -3.77 -15.36 -13.15
C LEU A 197 -4.68 -16.49 -13.61
N TYR A 198 -4.52 -16.93 -14.85
CA TYR A 198 -5.09 -18.17 -15.35
C TYR A 198 -4.05 -19.29 -15.30
N VAL A 199 -4.42 -20.42 -14.72
CA VAL A 199 -3.55 -21.60 -14.55
C VAL A 199 -4.19 -22.80 -15.25
N PRO A 200 -3.76 -23.14 -16.49
CA PRO A 200 -4.33 -24.25 -17.24
C PRO A 200 -4.28 -25.57 -16.45
N GLY A 201 -5.43 -26.25 -16.33
CA GLY A 201 -5.54 -27.54 -15.64
C GLY A 201 -5.62 -27.45 -14.11
N TYR A 202 -5.57 -26.26 -13.51
CA TYR A 202 -5.81 -26.06 -12.10
C TYR A 202 -7.32 -26.11 -11.80
N SER A 203 -7.77 -27.15 -11.12
CA SER A 203 -9.19 -27.50 -10.92
C SER A 203 -9.68 -27.33 -9.48
N VAL A 204 -8.93 -26.59 -8.66
CA VAL A 204 -9.33 -26.28 -7.28
C VAL A 204 -10.55 -25.35 -7.30
N ALA A 205 -11.54 -25.64 -6.45
CA ALA A 205 -12.72 -24.80 -6.30
C ALA A 205 -12.32 -23.41 -5.78
N GLY A 206 -13.05 -22.38 -6.19
CA GLY A 206 -12.86 -21.04 -5.67
C GLY A 206 -13.21 -20.96 -4.19
N LEU A 207 -12.47 -20.14 -3.44
CA LEU A 207 -12.90 -19.77 -2.09
C LEU A 207 -14.18 -18.92 -2.17
N THR A 208 -15.05 -19.09 -1.19
CA THR A 208 -16.31 -18.34 -1.13
C THR A 208 -16.06 -16.98 -0.47
N PHE A 209 -16.67 -15.92 -1.00
CA PHE A 209 -16.58 -14.58 -0.43
C PHE A 209 -17.59 -14.37 0.71
N GLY A 210 -17.22 -13.51 1.66
CA GLY A 210 -18.05 -13.14 2.79
C GLY A 210 -17.85 -11.67 3.17
N SER A 211 -18.82 -11.10 3.88
CA SER A 211 -18.75 -9.71 4.33
C SER A 211 -18.05 -9.57 5.68
N ALA A 212 -17.30 -8.48 5.88
CA ALA A 212 -16.70 -8.15 7.16
C ALA A 212 -17.25 -6.86 7.77
N ARG A 213 -17.10 -6.74 9.09
CA ARG A 213 -17.29 -5.50 9.84
C ARG A 213 -16.19 -5.38 10.88
N ARG A 214 -16.09 -4.22 11.53
CA ARG A 214 -15.20 -4.06 12.68
C ARG A 214 -15.48 -5.15 13.73
N GLY A 215 -14.41 -5.84 14.17
CA GLY A 215 -14.48 -6.97 15.10
C GLY A 215 -14.69 -8.33 14.44
N THR A 216 -14.80 -8.42 13.11
CA THR A 216 -14.75 -9.72 12.43
C THR A 216 -13.36 -10.32 12.63
N GLU A 217 -13.30 -11.44 13.34
CA GLU A 217 -12.09 -12.22 13.58
C GLU A 217 -11.85 -13.21 12.43
N GLY A 218 -10.58 -13.51 12.19
CA GLY A 218 -10.18 -14.36 11.09
C GLY A 218 -8.69 -14.54 10.97
N ALA A 219 -8.21 -14.83 9.77
CA ALA A 219 -6.80 -15.04 9.50
C ALA A 219 -6.36 -14.46 8.16
N VAL A 220 -5.10 -14.04 8.09
CA VAL A 220 -4.37 -13.83 6.83
C VAL A 220 -3.59 -15.09 6.53
N ILE A 221 -3.73 -15.61 5.31
CA ILE A 221 -2.97 -16.77 4.84
C ILE A 221 -2.03 -16.33 3.74
N GLY A 222 -0.76 -16.69 3.84
CA GLY A 222 0.23 -16.34 2.82
C GLY A 222 1.61 -16.94 3.03
N TYR A 223 2.55 -16.49 2.22
CA TYR A 223 3.91 -17.01 2.13
C TYR A 223 4.94 -15.91 2.46
N PRO A 224 5.08 -15.51 3.74
CA PRO A 224 5.98 -14.44 4.13
C PRO A 224 7.43 -14.77 3.75
N GLY A 225 8.13 -13.81 3.16
CA GLY A 225 9.48 -13.94 2.60
C GLY A 225 9.58 -14.92 1.42
N GLY A 226 8.46 -15.35 0.83
CA GLY A 226 8.44 -16.38 -0.22
C GLY A 226 8.75 -17.79 0.28
N LEU A 227 8.69 -18.01 1.60
CA LEU A 227 9.08 -19.27 2.26
C LEU A 227 7.90 -20.26 2.33
N SER A 228 7.62 -20.77 3.53
CA SER A 228 6.50 -21.67 3.82
C SER A 228 5.22 -20.90 4.13
N GLU A 229 4.08 -21.54 3.89
CA GLU A 229 2.77 -21.00 4.23
C GLU A 229 2.66 -20.70 5.72
N LYS A 230 2.01 -19.57 6.03
CA LYS A 230 1.68 -19.13 7.38
C LYS A 230 0.23 -18.69 7.43
N VAL A 231 -0.43 -19.09 8.52
CA VAL A 231 -1.75 -18.59 8.92
C VAL A 231 -1.52 -17.61 10.08
N VAL A 232 -1.82 -16.34 9.86
CA VAL A 232 -1.60 -15.24 10.81
C VAL A 232 -2.95 -14.80 11.35
N ALA A 233 -3.12 -14.79 12.67
CA ALA A 233 -4.34 -14.29 13.30
C ALA A 233 -4.61 -12.83 12.93
N ALA A 234 -5.86 -12.52 12.63
CA ALA A 234 -6.28 -11.21 12.19
C ALA A 234 -7.63 -10.80 12.78
N VAL A 235 -7.83 -9.50 12.96
CA VAL A 235 -9.15 -8.92 13.23
C VAL A 235 -9.33 -7.64 12.42
N VAL A 236 -10.51 -7.45 11.84
CA VAL A 236 -10.87 -6.23 11.11
C VAL A 236 -11.11 -5.09 12.11
N ASP A 237 -10.30 -4.05 12.07
CA ASP A 237 -10.45 -2.87 12.93
C ASP A 237 -11.33 -1.79 12.29
N GLY A 238 -11.49 -1.81 10.96
CA GLY A 238 -12.44 -0.94 10.27
C GLY A 238 -12.27 -0.98 8.75
N SER A 239 -13.10 -0.22 8.06
CA SER A 239 -13.03 -0.01 6.61
C SER A 239 -12.83 1.48 6.31
N VAL A 240 -11.97 1.82 5.36
CA VAL A 240 -11.71 3.20 4.96
C VAL A 240 -11.61 3.32 3.44
N ALA A 241 -12.06 4.46 2.91
CA ALA A 241 -11.74 4.88 1.56
C ALA A 241 -10.33 5.49 1.55
N ALA A 242 -9.33 4.64 1.31
CA ALA A 242 -7.93 5.04 1.35
C ALA A 242 -7.55 5.77 0.07
N GLN A 243 -7.11 7.03 0.20
CA GLN A 243 -6.52 7.75 -0.90
C GLN A 243 -5.00 7.59 -0.89
N GLY A 244 -4.50 6.90 -1.91
CA GLY A 244 -3.10 6.51 -2.09
C GLY A 244 -2.63 6.75 -3.51
N ARG A 245 -1.41 6.31 -3.80
CA ARG A 245 -0.92 6.24 -5.17
C ARG A 245 -1.08 4.83 -5.75
N ASP A 246 -1.13 4.73 -7.07
CA ASP A 246 -1.03 3.45 -7.80
C ASP A 246 0.32 2.74 -7.53
N ILE A 247 0.46 1.50 -8.01
CA ILE A 247 1.69 0.69 -7.79
C ILE A 247 2.95 1.30 -8.44
N PHE A 248 2.80 2.31 -9.31
CA PHE A 248 3.89 3.02 -9.97
C PHE A 248 4.15 4.41 -9.35
N ASN A 249 3.43 4.76 -8.27
CA ASN A 249 3.43 6.07 -7.66
C ASN A 249 3.03 7.24 -8.59
N GLN A 250 2.32 6.98 -9.69
CA GLN A 250 2.00 7.97 -10.72
C GLN A 250 0.66 8.66 -10.46
N ASN A 251 -0.41 7.88 -10.36
CA ASN A 251 -1.77 8.40 -10.22
C ASN A 251 -2.24 8.39 -8.76
N LEU A 252 -3.09 9.35 -8.41
CA LEU A 252 -3.81 9.36 -7.13
C LEU A 252 -5.09 8.56 -7.29
N VAL A 253 -5.27 7.55 -6.43
CA VAL A 253 -6.39 6.61 -6.50
C VAL A 253 -7.08 6.50 -5.14
N THR A 254 -8.34 6.09 -5.15
CA THR A 254 -9.10 5.80 -3.94
C THR A 254 -9.52 4.35 -3.95
N ARG A 255 -9.20 3.62 -2.88
CA ARG A 255 -9.46 2.19 -2.73
C ARG A 255 -10.26 1.93 -1.47
N GLN A 256 -11.23 1.03 -1.54
CA GLN A 256 -11.93 0.53 -0.37
C GLN A 256 -11.09 -0.56 0.29
N ILE A 257 -10.58 -0.27 1.49
CA ILE A 257 -9.70 -1.19 2.22
C ILE A 257 -10.25 -1.51 3.60
N PHE A 258 -9.94 -2.71 4.07
CA PHE A 258 -9.96 -3.04 5.48
C PHE A 258 -8.62 -2.67 6.13
N VAL A 259 -8.71 -2.10 7.33
CA VAL A 259 -7.59 -1.96 8.25
C VAL A 259 -7.68 -3.10 9.25
N LEU A 260 -6.58 -3.81 9.43
CA LEU A 260 -6.52 -5.05 10.18
C LEU A 260 -5.49 -4.93 11.29
N GLN A 261 -5.74 -5.60 12.41
CA GLN A 261 -4.68 -5.96 13.35
C GLN A 261 -4.17 -7.35 12.95
N ALA A 262 -2.99 -7.41 12.36
CA ALA A 262 -2.28 -8.61 11.92
C ALA A 262 -0.80 -8.28 11.62
N SER A 263 0.12 -9.14 12.04
CA SER A 263 1.55 -8.97 11.73
C SER A 263 1.90 -9.58 10.37
N VAL A 264 1.74 -8.81 9.30
CA VAL A 264 2.02 -9.25 7.92
C VAL A 264 3.39 -8.78 7.42
N HIS A 265 4.00 -9.55 6.52
CA HIS A 265 5.33 -9.31 5.96
C HIS A 265 5.31 -9.43 4.44
N PRO A 266 6.31 -8.90 3.71
CA PRO A 266 6.43 -9.10 2.27
C PRO A 266 6.30 -10.58 1.92
N GLY A 267 5.55 -10.91 0.86
CA GLY A 267 5.16 -12.27 0.51
C GLY A 267 3.75 -12.66 0.95
N ASN A 268 3.17 -12.00 1.96
CA ASN A 268 1.72 -12.13 2.24
C ASN A 268 0.85 -11.39 1.23
N SER A 269 1.41 -10.42 0.48
CA SER A 269 0.72 -9.70 -0.59
C SER A 269 0.03 -10.65 -1.55
N GLY A 270 -1.26 -10.43 -1.81
CA GLY A 270 -2.11 -11.23 -2.67
C GLY A 270 -2.79 -12.39 -1.93
N GLY A 271 -2.43 -12.63 -0.67
CA GLY A 271 -3.05 -13.64 0.18
C GLY A 271 -4.43 -13.19 0.67
N PRO A 272 -5.35 -14.14 0.92
CA PRO A 272 -6.68 -13.79 1.40
C PRO A 272 -6.65 -13.42 2.89
N LEU A 273 -7.45 -12.41 3.23
CA LEU A 273 -8.02 -12.26 4.55
C LEU A 273 -9.30 -13.10 4.58
N ILE A 274 -9.41 -14.04 5.52
CA ILE A 274 -10.58 -14.91 5.67
C ILE A 274 -11.21 -14.78 7.05
N ASP A 275 -12.51 -15.07 7.17
CA ASP A 275 -13.17 -15.27 8.46
C ASP A 275 -12.89 -16.66 9.06
N MET A 276 -13.39 -16.90 10.27
CA MET A 276 -13.30 -18.19 10.97
C MET A 276 -14.05 -19.35 10.28
N GLN A 277 -14.87 -19.06 9.27
CA GLN A 277 -15.57 -20.05 8.45
C GLN A 277 -14.82 -20.36 7.14
N GLY A 278 -13.74 -19.63 6.84
CA GLY A 278 -12.97 -19.78 5.62
C GLY A 278 -13.49 -18.94 4.44
N HIS A 279 -14.40 -17.98 4.67
CA HIS A 279 -14.84 -17.07 3.62
C HIS A 279 -13.85 -15.92 3.43
N VAL A 280 -13.54 -15.59 2.18
CA VAL A 280 -12.68 -14.47 1.82
C VAL A 280 -13.40 -13.16 2.09
N LEU A 281 -12.78 -12.35 2.95
CA LEU A 281 -13.21 -10.99 3.28
C LEU A 281 -12.49 -9.96 2.41
N GLY A 282 -11.29 -10.27 1.94
CA GLY A 282 -10.48 -9.35 1.14
C GLY A 282 -9.12 -9.91 0.80
N MET A 283 -8.26 -9.08 0.20
CA MET A 283 -6.91 -9.46 -0.24
C MET A 283 -5.86 -8.54 0.38
N VAL A 284 -4.92 -9.10 1.13
CA VAL A 284 -3.82 -8.35 1.76
C VAL A 284 -2.92 -7.75 0.68
N PHE A 285 -2.60 -6.46 0.80
CA PHE A 285 -1.73 -5.79 -0.18
C PHE A 285 -0.62 -4.95 0.45
N ALA A 286 -0.76 -4.55 1.72
CA ALA A 286 0.22 -3.69 2.37
C ALA A 286 0.22 -3.82 3.91
N THR A 287 1.24 -3.24 4.53
CA THR A 287 1.41 -3.11 5.98
C THR A 287 1.54 -1.64 6.39
N SER A 288 1.25 -1.30 7.64
CA SER A 288 1.46 0.05 8.16
C SER A 288 2.94 0.40 8.22
N ALA A 289 3.25 1.65 7.90
CA ALA A 289 4.60 2.19 8.02
C ALA A 289 4.95 2.56 9.47
N SER A 290 3.95 2.62 10.37
CA SER A 290 4.11 3.12 11.74
C SER A 290 3.70 2.11 12.82
N ASP A 291 2.97 1.06 12.46
CA ASP A 291 2.56 0.00 13.38
C ASP A 291 2.80 -1.38 12.75
N PRO A 292 3.80 -2.16 13.23
CA PRO A 292 4.11 -3.47 12.67
C PRO A 292 3.00 -4.52 12.86
N ASN A 293 1.97 -4.21 13.67
CA ASN A 293 0.81 -5.08 13.89
C ASN A 293 -0.41 -4.61 13.10
N GLN A 294 -0.31 -3.55 12.31
CA GLN A 294 -1.40 -3.06 11.47
C GLN A 294 -1.14 -3.39 10.00
N ALA A 295 -2.14 -3.98 9.35
CA ALA A 295 -2.09 -4.38 7.95
C ALA A 295 -3.29 -3.83 7.18
N TYR A 296 -3.22 -3.91 5.85
CA TYR A 296 -4.27 -3.45 4.95
C TYR A 296 -4.64 -4.52 3.93
N ALA A 297 -5.94 -4.70 3.73
CA ALA A 297 -6.49 -5.57 2.69
C ALA A 297 -7.47 -4.81 1.81
N LEU A 298 -7.43 -5.02 0.49
CA LEU A 298 -8.49 -4.60 -0.41
C LEU A 298 -9.76 -5.36 -0.02
N THR A 299 -10.90 -4.66 0.06
CA THR A 299 -12.19 -5.31 0.36
C THR A 299 -12.59 -6.27 -0.77
N ASP A 300 -13.44 -7.24 -0.46
CA ASP A 300 -14.08 -8.11 -1.45
C ASP A 300 -14.79 -7.28 -2.55
N ASP A 301 -15.51 -6.23 -2.16
CA ASP A 301 -16.16 -5.31 -3.09
C ASP A 301 -15.16 -4.58 -4.02
N GLU A 302 -13.96 -4.25 -3.53
CA GLU A 302 -12.93 -3.56 -4.31
C GLU A 302 -12.33 -4.47 -5.39
N ILE A 303 -12.15 -5.78 -5.10
CA ILE A 303 -11.50 -6.72 -6.02
C ILE A 303 -12.50 -7.45 -6.95
N ALA A 304 -13.78 -7.48 -6.60
CA ALA A 304 -14.80 -8.20 -7.35
C ALA A 304 -14.98 -7.72 -8.83
N PRO A 305 -14.87 -6.42 -9.17
CA PRO A 305 -14.94 -5.98 -10.57
C PRO A 305 -13.84 -6.59 -11.44
N ASP A 306 -12.62 -6.66 -10.92
CA ASP A 306 -11.45 -7.21 -11.62
C ASP A 306 -11.57 -8.72 -11.82
N ILE A 307 -12.07 -9.43 -10.80
CA ILE A 307 -12.35 -10.87 -10.93
C ILE A 307 -13.36 -11.13 -12.05
N ARG A 308 -14.47 -10.37 -12.07
CA ARG A 308 -15.51 -10.51 -13.09
C ARG A 308 -15.02 -10.19 -14.50
N ASP A 309 -14.19 -9.16 -14.68
CA ASP A 309 -13.65 -8.82 -15.99
C ASP A 309 -12.66 -9.89 -16.49
N ALA A 310 -11.81 -10.40 -15.59
CA ALA A 310 -10.88 -11.48 -15.92
C ALA A 310 -11.61 -12.76 -16.36
N GLU A 311 -12.71 -13.12 -15.70
CA GLU A 311 -13.53 -14.30 -16.06
C GLU A 311 -14.32 -14.09 -17.36
N ALA A 312 -14.83 -12.88 -17.60
CA ALA A 312 -15.60 -12.56 -18.79
C ALA A 312 -14.73 -12.43 -20.05
N ASN A 313 -13.54 -11.84 -19.92
CA ASN A 313 -12.66 -11.48 -21.03
C ASN A 313 -11.19 -11.89 -20.76
N PRO A 314 -10.88 -13.18 -20.60
CA PRO A 314 -9.53 -13.62 -20.28
C PRO A 314 -8.58 -13.37 -21.47
N THR A 315 -7.81 -12.30 -21.40
CA THR A 315 -6.81 -11.95 -22.43
C THR A 315 -5.42 -11.92 -21.82
N PRO A 316 -4.45 -12.71 -22.34
CA PRO A 316 -3.09 -12.68 -21.84
C PRO A 316 -2.52 -11.25 -21.81
N ARG A 317 -1.91 -10.89 -20.69
CA ARG A 317 -1.21 -9.62 -20.47
C ARG A 317 0.28 -9.88 -20.32
N ASP A 318 1.09 -9.19 -21.12
CA ASP A 318 2.53 -9.18 -20.93
C ASP A 318 2.87 -8.12 -19.88
N THR A 319 3.25 -8.58 -18.69
CA THR A 319 3.63 -7.69 -17.57
C THR A 319 5.11 -7.32 -17.56
N SER A 320 5.92 -7.88 -18.47
CA SER A 320 7.37 -7.64 -18.50
C SER A 320 7.75 -6.25 -19.00
N HIS A 321 6.82 -5.55 -19.67
CA HIS A 321 7.01 -4.19 -20.15
C HIS A 321 6.75 -3.12 -19.08
N TYR A 322 6.12 -3.47 -17.96
CA TYR A 322 5.90 -2.53 -16.86
C TYR A 322 7.18 -2.29 -16.07
N GLU A 323 7.22 -1.16 -15.36
CA GLU A 323 8.24 -0.94 -14.35
C GLU A 323 8.05 -1.93 -13.19
N CYS A 324 9.13 -2.17 -12.46
CA CYS A 324 9.04 -2.83 -11.17
C CYS A 324 8.16 -1.98 -10.26
N ALA A 325 7.26 -2.61 -9.52
CA ALA A 325 6.42 -1.89 -8.58
C ALA A 325 7.28 -1.11 -7.57
N ALA A 326 6.81 0.07 -7.22
CA ALA A 326 7.49 1.03 -6.36
C ALA A 326 6.99 0.96 -4.91
#